data_AF-A0A5E6NWB6-F1
#
_entry.id   AF-A0A5E6NWB6-F1
#
_cell.length_a   1.000
_cell.length_b   1.000
_cell.length_c   1.000
_cell.angle_alpha   90.00
_cell.angle_beta   90.00
_cell.angle_gamma   90.00
#
_symmetry.space_group_name_H-M   'P 1'
#
loop_
_entity.id
_entity.type
_entity.pdbx_description
1 polymer ?
#
loop_
_entity_poly.entity_id
_entity_poly.type
_entity_poly.pdbx_seq_one_letter_code
_entity_poly.pdbx_strand_id
1 'polypeptide(L)' 'MAEFVELQKTQAESENSWMVKISDIDQNTFDLSAKNPNAPIEPPLRHTQEILAEMKILDTESAEIIKVIKELI' A
#
# COMPACT_ATOMS: atom_id res chain seq x y z
N MET A 1 11.43 -8.29 17.18
CA MET A 1 11.97 -7.63 18.39
C MET A 1 13.48 -7.84 18.57
N ALA A 2 14.02 -9.05 18.38
CA ALA A 2 15.46 -9.31 18.55
C ALA A 2 16.34 -8.40 17.67
N GLU A 3 16.01 -8.28 16.39
CA GLU A 3 16.70 -7.40 15.43
C GLU A 3 16.70 -5.93 15.86
N PHE A 4 15.57 -5.39 16.33
CA PHE A 4 15.48 -4.02 16.84
C PHE A 4 16.45 -3.77 18.01
N VAL A 5 16.57 -4.72 18.94
CA VAL A 5 17.46 -4.60 20.12
C VAL A 5 18.94 -4.62 19.70
N GLU A 6 19.28 -5.36 18.64
CA GLU A 6 20.63 -5.37 18.11
C GLU A 6 20.97 -4.07 17.38
N LEU A 7 20.06 -3.59 16.51
CA LEU A 7 20.23 -2.37 15.74
C LEU A 7 20.20 -1.11 16.61
N GLN A 8 19.47 -1.12 17.72
CA GLN A 8 19.40 0.02 18.65
C GLN A 8 20.78 0.40 19.23
N LYS A 9 21.68 -0.59 19.41
CA LYS A 9 23.02 -0.34 19.97
C LYS A 9 23.88 0.54 19.05
N THR A 10 23.73 0.37 17.74
CA THR A 10 24.45 1.13 16.71
C THR A 10 23.61 2.25 16.12
N GLN A 11 22.33 2.32 16.52
CA GLN A 11 21.30 3.17 15.91
C GLN A 11 21.22 2.95 14.39
N ALA A 12 21.43 1.71 13.94
CA ALA A 12 21.33 1.40 12.52
C ALA A 12 19.85 1.40 12.07
N GLU A 13 19.60 1.89 10.87
CA GLU A 13 18.27 1.88 10.25
C GLU A 13 18.01 0.53 9.55
N SER A 14 16.74 0.14 9.49
CA SER A 14 16.21 -1.02 8.78
C SER A 14 14.79 -0.75 8.28
N GLU A 15 14.17 -1.75 7.64
CA GLU A 15 12.78 -1.68 7.19
C GLU A 15 11.80 -1.41 8.34
N ASN A 16 12.09 -1.92 9.54
CA ASN A 16 11.20 -1.83 10.71
C ASN A 16 11.71 -0.87 11.80
N SER A 17 12.82 -0.18 11.58
CA SER A 17 13.44 0.72 12.55
C SER A 17 14.16 1.87 11.84
N TRP A 18 13.74 3.10 12.06
CA TRP A 18 14.34 4.27 11.40
C TRP A 18 14.45 5.44 12.36
N MET A 19 15.31 6.41 12.04
CA MET A 19 15.42 7.63 12.82
C MET A 19 14.40 8.67 12.38
N VAL A 20 13.90 9.44 13.34
CA VAL A 20 13.12 10.65 13.09
C VAL A 20 13.90 11.83 13.66
N LYS A 21 14.28 12.78 12.80
CA LYS A 21 14.94 14.00 13.26
C LYS A 21 13.89 14.98 13.76
N ILE A 22 14.15 15.58 14.92
CA ILE A 22 13.28 16.60 15.50
C ILE A 22 13.16 17.83 14.58
N SER A 23 14.20 18.13 13.81
CA SER A 23 14.19 19.20 12.81
C SER A 23 13.17 19.00 11.69
N ASP A 24 12.77 17.75 11.45
CA ASP A 24 11.93 17.37 10.31
C ASP A 24 10.44 17.29 10.71
N ILE A 25 10.14 17.49 12.01
CA ILE A 25 8.79 17.55 12.54
C ILE A 25 8.21 18.94 12.28
N ASP A 26 7.04 18.99 11.67
CA ASP A 26 6.28 20.24 11.52
C ASP A 26 5.88 20.78 12.90
N GLN A 27 6.45 21.92 13.29
CA GLN A 27 6.23 22.53 14.60
C GLN A 27 4.86 23.19 14.77
N ASN A 28 4.06 23.29 13.73
CA ASN A 28 2.69 23.78 13.85
C ASN A 28 1.74 22.65 14.28
N THR A 29 2.01 21.44 13.79
CA THR A 29 1.12 20.28 13.97
C THR A 29 1.68 19.26 14.95
N PHE A 30 3.00 19.27 15.19
CA PHE A 30 3.73 18.25 15.96
C PHE A 30 3.32 16.83 15.56
N ASP A 31 3.22 16.58 14.26
CA ASP A 31 2.84 15.28 13.72
C ASP A 31 3.91 14.23 14.01
N LEU A 32 3.59 13.31 14.93
CA LEU A 32 4.42 12.16 15.33
C LEU A 32 3.91 10.84 14.74
N SER A 33 3.12 10.89 13.67
CA SER A 33 2.71 9.67 12.97
C SER A 33 3.93 8.89 12.47
N ALA A 34 3.81 7.56 12.51
CA ALA A 34 4.88 6.64 12.11
C ALA A 34 5.03 6.62 10.57
N LYS A 35 5.70 7.64 10.03
CA LYS A 35 6.05 7.73 8.61
C LYS A 35 7.38 7.01 8.41
N ASN A 36 7.32 5.78 7.89
CA ASN A 36 8.49 4.98 7.61
C ASN A 36 9.13 5.40 6.27
N PRO A 37 10.32 6.02 6.26
CA PRO A 37 11.02 6.37 5.02
C PRO A 37 11.55 5.13 4.27
N ASN A 38 11.71 4.00 4.98
CA ASN A 38 12.17 2.72 4.45
C ASN A 38 11.00 1.80 4.07
N ALA A 39 9.76 2.28 4.11
CA ALA A 39 8.62 1.50 3.69
C ALA A 39 8.83 1.02 2.24
N PRO A 40 8.50 -0.25 1.93
CA PRO A 40 8.46 -0.70 0.56
C PRO A 40 7.64 0.28 -0.27
N ILE A 41 8.16 0.70 -1.42
CA ILE A 41 7.40 1.51 -2.35
C ILE A 41 6.19 0.67 -2.72
N GLU A 42 5.01 1.08 -2.24
CA GLU A 42 3.77 0.43 -2.66
C GLU A 42 3.73 0.47 -4.18
N PRO A 43 3.37 -0.64 -4.84
CA PRO A 43 3.25 -0.64 -6.29
C PRO A 43 2.34 0.53 -6.69
N PRO A 44 2.70 1.29 -7.74
CA PRO A 44 1.93 2.45 -8.12
C PRO A 44 0.46 2.07 -8.28
N LEU A 45 -0.43 2.89 -7.73
CA LEU A 45 -1.86 2.68 -7.89
C LEU A 45 -2.18 2.60 -9.39
N ARG A 46 -2.99 1.59 -9.77
CA ARG A 46 -3.48 1.43 -11.15
C ARG A 46 -4.14 2.73 -11.62
N HIS A 47 -3.92 3.10 -12.89
CA HIS A 47 -4.59 4.26 -13.47
C HIS A 47 -6.11 4.03 -13.56
N THR A 48 -6.91 5.09 -13.39
CA THR A 48 -8.38 4.99 -13.45
C THR A 48 -8.86 4.37 -14.75
N GLN A 49 -8.20 4.68 -15.87
CA GLN A 49 -8.53 4.12 -17.19
C GLN A 49 -8.34 2.60 -17.25
N GLU A 50 -7.29 2.08 -16.60
CA GLU A 50 -7.04 0.63 -16.53
C GLU A 50 -8.11 -0.06 -15.69
N ILE A 51 -8.45 0.53 -14.53
CA ILE A 51 -9.52 0.03 -13.67
C ILE A 51 -10.85 -0.03 -14.43
N LEU A 52 -11.20 1.02 -15.17
CA LEU A 52 -12.43 1.07 -15.96
C LEU A 52 -12.44 0.05 -17.12
N ALA A 53 -11.29 -0.17 -17.77
CA ALA A 53 -11.17 -1.17 -18.83
C ALA A 53 -11.36 -2.58 -18.27
N GLU A 54 -10.75 -2.89 -17.13
CA GLU A 54 -10.90 -4.16 -16.42
C GLU A 54 -12.34 -4.39 -15.96
N MET A 55 -13.00 -3.37 -15.39
CA MET A 55 -14.42 -3.45 -15.01
C MET A 55 -15.31 -3.79 -16.20
N LYS A 56 -15.06 -3.17 -17.36
CA LYS A 56 -15.84 -3.45 -18.57
C LYS A 56 -15.65 -4.88 -19.06
N ILE A 57 -14.43 -5.42 -18.97
CA ILE A 57 -14.14 -6.82 -19.33
C ILE A 57 -14.89 -7.75 -18.38
N LEU A 58 -14.79 -7.54 -17.07
CA LEU A 58 -15.49 -8.33 -16.06
C LEU A 58 -17.02 -8.28 -16.24
N ASP A 59 -17.58 -7.13 -16.58
CA ASP A 59 -19.01 -6.98 -16.88
C ASP A 59 -19.41 -7.83 -18.10
N THR A 60 -18.58 -7.87 -19.15
CA THR A 60 -18.87 -8.69 -20.33
C THR A 60 -18.81 -10.18 -20.04
N GLU A 61 -17.79 -10.63 -19.30
CA GLU A 61 -17.67 -12.03 -18.88
C GLU A 61 -18.86 -12.44 -17.99
N SER A 62 -19.23 -11.57 -17.04
CA SER A 62 -20.38 -11.80 -16.15
C SER A 62 -21.69 -11.89 -16.94
N ALA A 63 -21.89 -11.02 -17.93
CA ALA A 63 -23.07 -11.04 -18.78
C ALA A 63 -23.18 -12.35 -19.60
N GLU A 64 -22.05 -12.85 -20.10
CA GLU A 64 -21.98 -14.12 -20.83
C GLU A 64 -22.33 -15.30 -19.92
N ILE A 65 -21.76 -15.36 -18.72
CA ILE A 65 -22.08 -16.38 -17.71
C ILE A 65 -23.57 -16.38 -17.38
N ILE A 66 -24.15 -15.19 -17.15
CA ILE A 66 -25.59 -15.05 -16.85
C ILE A 66 -26.44 -15.54 -18.02
N LYS A 67 -26.03 -15.30 -19.27
CA LYS A 67 -26.74 -15.78 -20.46
C LYS A 67 -26.79 -17.30 -20.48
N VAL A 68 -25.65 -17.97 -20.25
CA VAL A 68 -25.57 -19.44 -20.17
C VAL A 68 -26.51 -19.98 -19.09
N ILE A 69 -26.52 -19.36 -17.90
CA ILE A 69 -27.41 -19.79 -16.80
C ILE A 69 -28.89 -19.66 -17.21
N LYS A 70 -29.27 -18.60 -17.93
CA LYS A 70 -30.64 -18.40 -18.40
C LYS A 70 -31.07 -19.40 -19.46
N GLU A 71 -30.14 -19.95 -20.25
CA GLU A 71 -30.42 -20.99 -21.24
C GLU A 71 -30.63 -22.38 -20.61
N LEU A 72 -30.23 -22.55 -19.35
CA LEU A 72 -30.38 -23.81 -18.59
C LEU A 72 -31.70 -23.89 -17.79
N ILE A 73 -32.50 -22.82 -17.77
CA ILE A 73 -33.81 -22.73 -17.09
C ILE A 73 -34.91 -22.68 -18.14
#